data_AF-A0A9P4WTC8-F1
#
_entry.id   AF-A0A9P4WTC8-F1
#
_cell.length_a   1.000
_cell.length_b   1.000
_cell.length_c   1.000
_cell.angle_alpha   90.00
_cell.angle_beta   90.00
_cell.angle_gamma   90.00
#
_symmetry.space_group_name_H-M   'P 1'
#
loop_
_entity.id
_entity.type
_entity.pdbx_description
1 polymer ?
#
loop_
_entity_poly.entity_id
_entity_poly.type
_entity_poly.pdbx_seq_one_letter_code
_entity_poly.pdbx_strand_id
1 'polypeptide(L)'
;MRSALILSTLCAAALAAPITQIIQSRADTKSTWQPAQGSTSSCDKTSDKIIGFYVGPQMEDVLTNACAAMMPPCAYPDRLPKDTVCAQVVDWRLDGPQTSTQSANVETAEGNKISGWDVKLSVTPAAQPETSAGVFWTAQDCYGYFAYMLEKWEPEGCHTQQGFGIGNITVGGDSSLAGTVFKVEIVSEK
;
A
#
# COMPACT_ATOMS: atom_id res chain seq x y z
N MET A 1 15.35 -33.16 65.85
CA MET A 1 16.45 -32.61 65.04
C MET A 1 16.07 -32.70 63.56
N ARG A 2 16.30 -31.60 62.82
CA ARG A 2 16.34 -31.43 61.35
C ARG A 2 15.03 -31.16 60.58
N SER A 3 14.85 -29.86 60.36
CA SER A 3 14.18 -29.16 59.25
C SER A 3 14.74 -29.51 57.87
N ALA A 4 13.91 -29.38 56.81
CA ALA A 4 14.21 -28.79 55.48
C ALA A 4 13.02 -29.06 54.53
N LEU A 5 12.22 -28.05 54.15
CA LEU A 5 12.39 -27.10 53.02
C LEU A 5 11.88 -27.62 51.65
N ILE A 6 10.67 -27.16 51.33
CA ILE A 6 10.10 -26.68 50.06
C ILE A 6 11.04 -26.74 48.84
N LEU A 7 10.55 -27.26 47.70
CA LEU A 7 10.76 -26.60 46.40
C LEU A 7 9.66 -26.96 45.39
N SER A 8 8.69 -26.05 45.26
CA SER A 8 7.76 -25.99 44.14
C SER A 8 8.52 -25.58 42.87
N THR A 9 8.40 -26.34 41.80
CA THR A 9 8.73 -25.86 40.45
C THR A 9 7.60 -26.27 39.50
N LEU A 10 6.69 -25.31 39.23
CA LEU A 10 5.79 -25.39 38.09
C LEU A 10 6.63 -25.19 36.82
N CYS A 11 6.83 -26.24 36.04
CA CYS A 11 7.26 -26.10 34.66
C CYS A 11 6.06 -25.62 33.83
N ALA A 12 5.86 -24.32 33.73
CA ALA A 12 5.08 -23.73 32.65
C ALA A 12 5.90 -23.86 31.36
N ALA A 13 5.74 -25.00 30.66
CA ALA A 13 6.16 -25.10 29.27
C ALA A 13 5.21 -24.24 28.44
N ALA A 14 5.51 -22.94 28.36
CA ALA A 14 4.93 -22.07 27.36
C ALA A 14 5.43 -22.57 26.00
N LEU A 15 4.62 -23.39 25.33
CA LEU A 15 4.77 -23.68 23.92
C LEU A 15 4.57 -22.37 23.16
N ALA A 16 5.63 -21.58 23.03
CA ALA A 16 5.75 -20.61 21.96
C ALA A 16 5.90 -21.42 20.67
N ALA A 17 4.78 -21.94 20.17
CA ALA A 17 4.73 -22.47 18.82
C ALA A 17 5.14 -21.31 17.90
N PRO A 18 6.19 -21.48 17.08
CA PRO A 18 6.47 -20.51 16.04
C PRO A 18 5.29 -20.58 15.08
N ILE A 19 4.36 -19.64 15.20
CA ILE A 19 3.30 -19.45 14.22
C ILE A 19 4.01 -19.16 12.91
N THR A 20 4.10 -20.20 12.10
CA THR A 20 4.80 -20.19 10.84
C THR A 20 3.90 -19.45 9.86
N GLN A 21 4.32 -18.23 9.52
CA GLN A 21 4.03 -17.53 8.27
C GLN A 21 2.56 -17.48 7.83
N ILE A 22 1.80 -16.52 8.37
CA ILE A 22 0.85 -15.79 7.53
C ILE A 22 1.63 -14.65 6.86
N ILE A 23 2.55 -15.01 5.96
CA ILE A 23 3.06 -14.09 4.95
C ILE A 23 2.25 -14.44 3.71
N GLN A 24 0.97 -14.04 3.70
CA GLN A 24 0.22 -14.01 2.45
C GLN A 24 0.98 -13.07 1.52
N SER A 25 1.38 -13.56 0.35
CA SER A 25 1.95 -12.71 -0.69
C SER A 25 1.01 -11.53 -0.89
N ARG A 26 1.51 -10.31 -0.75
CA ARG A 26 0.66 -9.11 -0.80
C ARG A 26 0.12 -8.84 -2.21
N ALA A 27 0.79 -9.40 -3.21
CA ALA A 27 0.32 -9.57 -4.57
C ALA A 27 -0.31 -10.95 -4.81
N ASP A 28 -0.90 -11.59 -3.78
CA ASP A 28 -1.75 -12.75 -4.03
C ASP A 28 -2.80 -12.29 -5.04
N THR A 29 -2.75 -12.85 -6.24
CA THR A 29 -3.75 -12.67 -7.30
C THR A 29 -5.14 -13.16 -6.86
N LYS A 30 -5.25 -13.66 -5.61
CA LYS A 30 -6.46 -14.03 -4.87
C LYS A 30 -6.75 -13.12 -3.67
N SER A 31 -6.18 -11.92 -3.61
CA SER A 31 -6.51 -10.96 -2.55
C SER A 31 -8.02 -10.68 -2.59
N THR A 32 -8.71 -10.95 -1.48
CA THR A 32 -10.12 -10.59 -1.30
C THR A 32 -10.29 -9.12 -0.93
N TRP A 33 -9.21 -8.32 -0.99
CA TRP A 33 -9.25 -6.91 -0.68
C TRP A 33 -10.19 -6.18 -1.64
N GLN A 34 -10.99 -5.27 -1.10
CA GLN A 34 -11.91 -4.41 -1.82
C GLN A 34 -11.82 -3.01 -1.22
N PRO A 35 -12.03 -1.94 -2.02
CA PRO A 35 -12.05 -0.59 -1.48
C PRO A 35 -13.19 -0.44 -0.47
N ALA A 36 -13.02 0.46 0.51
CA ALA A 36 -14.08 0.78 1.44
C ALA A 36 -15.34 1.25 0.69
N GLN A 37 -16.51 0.89 1.21
CA GLN A 37 -17.79 1.28 0.60
C GLN A 37 -17.89 2.80 0.44
N GLY A 38 -18.34 3.26 -0.73
CA GLY A 38 -18.48 4.69 -1.01
C GLY A 38 -17.16 5.39 -1.36
N SER A 39 -16.06 4.64 -1.55
CA SER A 39 -14.84 5.21 -2.16
C SER A 39 -15.13 5.68 -3.58
N THR A 40 -14.55 6.82 -3.97
CA THR A 40 -14.79 7.45 -5.26
C THR A 40 -13.50 7.77 -5.99
N SER A 41 -13.43 7.40 -7.26
CA SER A 41 -12.30 7.70 -8.14
C SER A 41 -12.59 8.95 -8.97
N SER A 42 -11.55 9.72 -9.25
CA SER A 42 -11.56 10.87 -10.15
C SER A 42 -10.31 10.83 -11.02
N CYS A 43 -10.52 10.60 -12.31
CA CYS A 43 -9.45 10.44 -13.29
C CYS A 43 -9.15 11.77 -13.99
N ASP A 44 -7.87 12.03 -14.22
CA ASP A 44 -7.43 13.21 -14.96
C ASP A 44 -7.64 13.00 -16.45
N LYS A 45 -8.63 13.71 -17.00
CA LYS A 45 -8.99 13.66 -18.43
C LYS A 45 -8.21 14.67 -19.28
N THR A 46 -7.34 15.47 -18.66
CA THR A 46 -6.58 16.54 -19.31
C THR A 46 -5.16 16.13 -19.65
N SER A 47 -4.65 15.06 -19.02
CA SER A 47 -3.36 14.47 -19.35
C SER A 47 -3.35 13.88 -20.76
N ASP A 48 -2.31 14.20 -21.53
CA ASP A 48 -1.98 13.57 -22.82
C ASP A 48 -1.10 12.31 -22.64
N LYS A 49 -0.81 11.94 -21.39
CA LYS A 49 0.08 10.84 -21.01
C LYS A 49 -0.64 9.78 -20.22
N ILE A 50 -0.21 8.54 -20.42
CA ILE A 50 -0.67 7.35 -19.73
C ILE A 50 0.54 6.57 -19.20
N ILE A 51 0.29 5.69 -18.24
CA ILE A 51 1.30 4.77 -17.71
C ILE A 51 1.27 3.48 -18.54
N GLY A 52 2.42 3.11 -19.10
CA GLY A 52 2.59 1.90 -19.91
C GLY A 52 2.95 0.70 -19.05
N PHE A 53 1.96 -0.01 -18.48
CA PHE A 53 2.21 -1.26 -17.76
C PHE A 53 2.12 -2.52 -18.64
N TYR A 54 1.69 -2.40 -19.90
CA TYR A 54 1.62 -3.53 -20.83
C TYR A 54 3.01 -4.00 -21.30
N VAL A 55 4.00 -3.11 -21.29
CA VAL A 55 5.38 -3.39 -21.67
C VAL A 55 6.30 -2.70 -20.66
N GLY A 56 7.29 -3.39 -20.09
CA GLY A 56 8.25 -2.82 -19.14
C GLY A 56 8.01 -3.18 -17.67
N PRO A 57 8.37 -2.30 -16.71
CA PRO A 57 8.13 -2.53 -15.29
C PRO A 57 6.66 -2.90 -15.05
N GLN A 58 6.44 -4.02 -14.38
CA GLN A 58 5.08 -4.49 -14.13
C GLN A 58 4.43 -3.57 -13.09
N MET A 59 3.13 -3.33 -13.26
CA MET A 59 2.34 -2.54 -12.29
C MET A 59 2.56 -3.04 -10.85
N GLU A 60 2.59 -4.35 -10.67
CA GLU A 60 2.85 -5.00 -9.37
C GLU A 60 4.17 -4.53 -8.74
N ASP A 61 5.26 -4.47 -9.50
CA ASP A 61 6.56 -4.02 -9.01
C ASP A 61 6.53 -2.55 -8.63
N VAL A 62 5.95 -1.71 -9.50
CA VAL A 62 5.84 -0.26 -9.28
C VAL A 62 5.03 0.02 -8.00
N LEU A 63 3.87 -0.62 -7.84
CA LEU A 63 3.02 -0.45 -6.66
C LEU A 63 3.65 -1.00 -5.39
N THR A 64 4.26 -2.19 -5.46
CA THR A 64 4.90 -2.81 -4.30
C THR A 64 6.09 -1.97 -3.83
N ASN A 65 6.91 -1.46 -4.75
CA ASN A 65 8.04 -0.58 -4.41
C ASN A 65 7.59 0.79 -3.88
N ALA A 66 6.53 1.36 -4.46
CA ALA A 66 5.95 2.60 -3.97
C ALA A 66 5.49 2.46 -2.51
N CYS A 67 4.71 1.42 -2.22
CA CYS A 67 4.18 1.20 -0.88
C CYS A 67 5.27 0.83 0.14
N ALA A 68 6.28 0.05 -0.27
CA ALA A 68 7.44 -0.23 0.59
C ALA A 68 8.23 1.04 0.94
N ALA A 69 8.22 2.05 0.07
CA ALA A 69 8.85 3.34 0.34
C ALA A 69 8.00 4.27 1.23
N MET A 70 6.67 4.16 1.16
CA MET A 70 5.75 5.02 1.94
C MET A 70 5.38 4.45 3.31
N MET A 71 5.61 3.16 3.54
CA MET A 71 5.30 2.49 4.80
C MET A 71 6.54 2.21 5.64
N PRO A 72 6.39 2.01 6.96
CA PRO A 72 7.50 1.61 7.82
C PRO A 72 8.13 0.29 7.35
N PRO A 73 9.45 0.07 7.55
CA PRO A 73 10.15 -1.10 7.02
C PRO A 73 9.54 -2.45 7.45
N CYS A 74 9.02 -2.53 8.68
CA CYS A 74 8.36 -3.73 9.19
C CYS A 74 7.01 -4.05 8.54
N ALA A 75 6.43 -3.12 7.77
CA ALA A 75 5.32 -3.43 6.88
C ALA A 75 5.77 -4.31 5.69
N TYR A 76 7.09 -4.41 5.42
CA TYR A 76 7.70 -5.22 4.36
C TYR A 76 8.89 -6.04 4.90
N PRO A 77 8.64 -7.01 5.82
CA PRO A 77 9.70 -7.74 6.51
C PRO A 77 10.53 -8.64 5.59
N ASP A 78 9.96 -9.05 4.45
CA ASP A 78 10.63 -9.76 3.36
C ASP A 78 11.78 -8.96 2.72
N ARG A 79 11.77 -7.64 2.90
CA ARG A 79 12.81 -6.71 2.42
C ARG A 79 13.85 -6.38 3.48
N LEU A 80 13.74 -6.96 4.69
CA LEU A 80 14.66 -6.69 5.80
C LEU A 80 15.72 -7.79 5.92
N PRO A 81 16.88 -7.47 6.53
CA PRO A 81 17.84 -8.48 6.95
C PRO A 81 17.20 -9.57 7.82
N LYS A 82 17.64 -10.83 7.67
CA LYS A 82 17.03 -12.01 8.32
C LYS A 82 17.01 -11.97 9.86
N ASP A 83 17.86 -11.14 10.46
CA ASP A 83 18.00 -10.91 11.90
C ASP A 83 17.14 -9.75 12.42
N THR A 84 16.40 -9.07 11.54
CA THR A 84 15.49 -7.99 11.94
C THR A 84 14.22 -8.55 12.58
N VAL A 85 13.95 -8.16 13.82
CA VAL A 85 12.73 -8.55 14.54
C VAL A 85 11.71 -7.43 14.45
N CYS A 86 10.59 -7.71 13.79
CA CYS A 86 9.43 -6.81 13.74
C CYS A 86 8.36 -7.25 14.72
N ALA A 87 7.78 -6.29 15.44
CA ALA A 87 6.52 -6.55 16.13
C ALA A 87 5.44 -6.89 15.08
N GLN A 88 4.55 -7.83 15.39
CA GLN A 88 3.42 -8.16 14.52
C GLN A 88 2.39 -7.03 14.59
N VAL A 89 2.58 -6.04 13.73
CA VAL A 89 1.68 -4.90 13.54
C VAL A 89 1.15 -5.00 12.12
N VAL A 90 -0.17 -5.09 11.99
CA VAL A 90 -0.86 -5.10 10.68
C VAL A 90 -1.33 -3.71 10.30
N ASP A 91 -1.69 -2.89 11.29
CA ASP A 91 -2.16 -1.51 11.13
C ASP A 91 -1.07 -0.52 11.50
N TRP A 92 -0.59 0.21 10.50
CA TRP A 92 0.44 1.23 10.66
C TRP A 92 -0.21 2.59 10.76
N ARG A 93 0.36 3.50 11.55
CA ARG A 93 -0.13 4.88 11.59
C ARG A 93 0.33 5.62 10.32
N LEU A 94 -0.55 6.37 9.69
CA LEU A 94 -0.24 7.26 8.58
C LEU A 94 0.04 8.67 9.13
N ASP A 95 1.29 8.91 9.50
CA ASP A 95 1.74 10.17 10.13
C ASP A 95 1.94 11.30 9.11
N GLY A 96 0.83 11.70 8.48
CA GLY A 96 0.81 12.76 7.47
C GLY A 96 0.98 12.26 6.03
N PRO A 97 1.09 13.19 5.07
CA PRO A 97 1.20 12.85 3.66
C PRO A 97 2.48 12.04 3.36
N GLN A 98 2.33 10.97 2.59
CA GLN A 98 3.42 10.14 2.10
C GLN A 98 3.48 10.20 0.57
N THR A 99 4.67 10.05 0.02
CA THR A 99 4.85 10.01 -1.44
C THR A 99 6.03 9.13 -1.83
N SER A 100 5.92 8.53 -3.01
CA SER A 100 7.00 7.78 -3.63
C SER A 100 6.96 7.99 -5.13
N THR A 101 8.12 8.31 -5.72
CA THR A 101 8.29 8.39 -7.17
C THR A 101 8.95 7.10 -7.64
N GLN A 102 8.34 6.45 -8.62
CA GLN A 102 8.76 5.18 -9.18
C GLN A 102 8.97 5.32 -10.68
N SER A 103 10.04 4.69 -11.15
CA SER A 103 10.26 4.59 -12.59
C SER A 103 9.24 3.64 -13.20
N ALA A 104 8.57 4.09 -14.26
CA ALA A 104 7.63 3.32 -15.04
C ALA A 104 7.70 3.79 -16.50
N ASN A 105 7.22 2.98 -17.43
CA ASN A 105 7.08 3.46 -18.79
C ASN A 105 5.91 4.46 -18.85
N VAL A 106 6.13 5.58 -19.53
CA VAL A 106 5.10 6.56 -19.82
C VAL A 106 4.93 6.63 -21.33
N GLU A 107 3.69 6.71 -21.77
CA GLU A 107 3.32 6.71 -23.18
C GLU A 107 2.40 7.90 -23.49
N THR A 108 2.37 8.32 -24.75
CA THR A 108 1.32 9.20 -25.27
C THR A 108 0.01 8.42 -25.41
N ALA A 109 -1.12 9.12 -25.59
CA ALA A 109 -2.41 8.47 -25.84
C ALA A 109 -2.43 7.56 -27.09
N GLU A 110 -1.49 7.75 -28.03
CA GLU A 110 -1.30 6.92 -29.22
C GLU A 110 -0.38 5.70 -28.98
N GLY A 111 0.11 5.50 -27.75
CA GLY A 111 0.97 4.37 -27.37
C GLY A 111 2.46 4.58 -27.68
N ASN A 112 2.90 5.81 -27.93
CA ASN A 112 4.32 6.10 -28.13
C ASN A 112 5.02 6.28 -26.78
N LYS A 113 6.03 5.46 -26.50
CA LYS A 113 6.85 5.62 -25.29
C LYS A 113 7.58 6.96 -25.28
N ILE A 114 7.52 7.65 -24.15
CA ILE A 114 8.24 8.90 -23.88
C ILE A 114 9.16 8.74 -22.67
N SER A 115 10.33 9.37 -22.71
CA SER A 115 11.35 9.35 -21.65
C SER A 115 11.35 10.64 -20.83
N GLY A 116 11.99 10.63 -19.65
CA GLY A 116 12.08 11.82 -18.79
C GLY A 116 10.87 11.97 -17.86
N TRP A 117 10.15 10.87 -17.61
CA TRP A 117 8.92 10.85 -16.84
C TRP A 117 8.88 9.64 -15.91
N ASP A 118 8.46 9.91 -14.67
CA ASP A 118 8.21 8.90 -13.65
C ASP A 118 6.75 8.94 -13.19
N VAL A 119 6.35 7.90 -12.44
CA VAL A 119 5.04 7.85 -11.79
C VAL A 119 5.21 8.19 -10.31
N LYS A 120 4.50 9.23 -9.85
CA LYS A 120 4.44 9.62 -8.46
C LYS A 120 3.15 9.11 -7.82
N LEU A 121 3.31 8.34 -6.76
CA LEU A 121 2.23 7.88 -5.91
C LEU A 121 2.24 8.69 -4.63
N SER A 122 1.06 9.13 -4.18
CA SER A 122 0.92 9.93 -2.97
C SER A 122 -0.28 9.47 -2.17
N VAL A 123 -0.17 9.52 -0.85
CA VAL A 123 -1.28 9.24 0.08
C VAL A 123 -1.37 10.41 1.05
N THR A 124 -2.54 11.02 1.12
CA THR A 124 -2.82 12.15 2.01
C THR A 124 -3.92 11.76 2.99
N PRO A 125 -3.63 11.57 4.29
CA PRO A 125 -4.65 11.25 5.28
C PRO A 125 -5.67 12.40 5.40
N ALA A 126 -6.92 12.05 5.72
CA ALA A 126 -7.91 13.06 6.11
C ALA A 126 -7.44 13.83 7.35
N ALA A 127 -7.82 15.11 7.44
CA ALA A 127 -7.60 15.88 8.66
C ALA A 127 -8.38 15.24 9.82
N GLN A 128 -7.69 14.99 10.93
CA GLN A 128 -8.26 14.39 12.13
C GLN A 128 -8.22 15.40 13.29
N PRO A 129 -9.20 15.37 14.21
CA PRO A 129 -9.09 16.08 15.47
C PRO A 129 -7.82 15.66 16.23
N GLU A 130 -7.22 16.56 17.02
CA GLU A 130 -6.03 16.26 17.82
C GLU A 130 -6.24 15.10 18.82
N THR A 131 -7.50 14.88 19.22
CA THR A 131 -7.90 13.80 20.13
C THR A 131 -8.21 12.47 19.44
N SER A 132 -8.10 12.41 18.11
CA SER A 132 -8.32 11.18 17.34
C SER A 132 -7.22 10.15 17.59
N ALA A 133 -7.56 8.87 17.44
CA ALA A 133 -6.56 7.80 17.42
C ALA A 133 -5.58 7.94 16.24
N GLY A 134 -5.97 8.69 15.20
CA GLY A 134 -5.22 8.87 13.97
C GLY A 134 -5.77 8.02 12.81
N VAL A 135 -5.14 8.17 11.65
CA VAL A 135 -5.42 7.37 10.46
C VAL A 135 -4.47 6.18 10.45
N PHE A 136 -5.01 4.98 10.23
CA PHE A 136 -4.22 3.76 10.15
C PHE A 136 -4.46 3.03 8.83
N TRP A 137 -3.43 2.39 8.32
CA TRP A 137 -3.48 1.63 7.07
C TRP A 137 -2.64 0.37 7.15
N THR A 138 -3.06 -0.63 6.38
CA THR A 138 -2.33 -1.87 6.18
C THR A 138 -1.50 -1.79 4.89
N ALA A 139 -0.57 -2.73 4.72
CA ALA A 139 0.13 -2.88 3.45
C ALA A 139 -0.82 -3.26 2.29
N GLN A 140 -1.93 -3.93 2.61
CA GLN A 140 -2.97 -4.25 1.65
C GLN A 140 -3.75 -3.00 1.24
N ASP A 141 -4.01 -2.07 2.16
CA ASP A 141 -4.66 -0.79 1.81
C ASP A 141 -3.77 0.05 0.91
N CYS A 142 -2.47 0.15 1.23
CA CYS A 142 -1.54 0.88 0.37
C CYS A 142 -1.56 0.35 -1.06
N TYR A 143 -1.34 -0.96 -1.25
CA TYR A 143 -1.34 -1.55 -2.57
C TYR A 143 -2.73 -1.49 -3.22
N GLY A 144 -3.76 -1.88 -2.47
CA GLY A 144 -5.11 -2.11 -2.95
C GLY A 144 -5.77 -0.88 -3.54
N TYR A 145 -5.66 0.29 -2.90
CA TYR A 145 -6.27 1.51 -3.44
C TYR A 145 -5.60 1.96 -4.75
N PHE A 146 -4.27 1.89 -4.86
CA PHE A 146 -3.58 2.21 -6.11
C PHE A 146 -3.89 1.19 -7.20
N ALA A 147 -3.83 -0.11 -6.89
CA ALA A 147 -4.15 -1.18 -7.82
C ALA A 147 -5.58 -1.08 -8.31
N TYR A 148 -6.55 -0.88 -7.42
CA TYR A 148 -7.96 -0.69 -7.78
C TYR A 148 -8.15 0.47 -8.74
N MET A 149 -7.53 1.62 -8.46
CA MET A 149 -7.62 2.78 -9.33
C MET A 149 -6.99 2.52 -10.71
N LEU A 150 -5.88 1.78 -10.80
CA LEU A 150 -5.20 1.52 -12.07
C LEU A 150 -5.82 0.36 -12.86
N GLU A 151 -6.37 -0.65 -12.20
CA GLU A 151 -6.92 -1.85 -12.84
C GLU A 151 -8.36 -1.67 -13.32
N LYS A 152 -9.17 -0.92 -12.56
CA LYS A 152 -10.58 -0.73 -12.88
C LYS A 152 -10.74 0.28 -14.01
N TRP A 153 -11.65 -0.07 -14.92
CA TRP A 153 -12.06 0.80 -16.01
C TRP A 153 -12.83 2.01 -15.48
N GLU A 154 -12.83 3.12 -16.23
CA GLU A 154 -13.71 4.24 -15.93
C GLU A 154 -15.19 3.81 -15.93
N PRO A 155 -16.01 4.30 -14.99
CA PRO A 155 -15.71 5.35 -14.00
C PRO A 155 -15.13 4.86 -12.66
N GLU A 156 -15.04 3.55 -12.41
CA GLU A 156 -14.62 3.01 -11.12
C GLU A 156 -13.11 3.20 -10.85
N GLY A 157 -12.29 3.16 -11.89
CA GLY A 157 -10.87 3.49 -11.86
C GLY A 157 -10.48 4.31 -13.09
N CYS A 158 -9.18 4.39 -13.36
CA CYS A 158 -8.60 5.22 -14.40
C CYS A 158 -7.99 4.40 -15.54
N HIS A 159 -8.35 3.12 -15.66
CA HIS A 159 -8.03 2.36 -16.86
C HIS A 159 -8.96 2.80 -18.00
N THR A 160 -8.37 3.14 -19.15
CA THR A 160 -9.08 3.48 -20.39
C THR A 160 -8.59 2.62 -21.55
N GLN A 161 -9.20 2.78 -22.73
CA GLN A 161 -8.75 2.06 -23.92
C GLN A 161 -7.35 2.48 -24.37
N GLN A 162 -6.90 3.68 -23.97
CA GLN A 162 -5.57 4.17 -24.26
C GLN A 162 -4.53 3.50 -23.35
N GLY A 163 -4.89 3.21 -22.09
CA GLY A 163 -4.03 2.51 -21.14
C GLY A 163 -4.34 2.93 -19.70
N PHE A 164 -3.32 2.92 -18.85
CA PHE A 164 -3.48 3.20 -17.42
C PHE A 164 -3.38 4.71 -17.16
N GLY A 165 -4.52 5.34 -16.91
CA GLY A 165 -4.61 6.77 -16.62
C GLY A 165 -4.14 7.14 -15.22
N ILE A 166 -4.10 8.45 -14.96
CA ILE A 166 -3.74 9.04 -13.66
C ILE A 166 -4.96 9.68 -13.00
N GLY A 167 -4.90 9.91 -11.69
CA GLY A 167 -6.05 10.38 -10.95
C GLY A 167 -5.91 10.22 -9.45
N ASN A 168 -7.04 10.23 -8.77
CA ASN A 168 -7.11 9.96 -7.34
C ASN A 168 -8.33 9.11 -6.98
N ILE A 169 -8.21 8.38 -5.87
CA ILE A 169 -9.33 7.73 -5.18
C ILE A 169 -9.41 8.29 -3.76
N THR A 170 -10.60 8.75 -3.38
CA THR A 170 -10.93 9.17 -2.02
C THR A 170 -11.59 8.01 -1.30
N VAL A 171 -11.04 7.60 -0.16
CA VAL A 171 -11.56 6.49 0.63
C VAL A 171 -12.90 6.86 1.28
N GLY A 172 -13.90 6.00 1.11
CA GLY A 172 -15.21 6.16 1.73
C GLY A 172 -15.38 5.37 3.04
N GLY A 173 -16.64 5.23 3.45
CA GLY A 173 -17.06 4.39 4.57
C GLY A 173 -16.68 4.96 5.94
N ASP A 174 -16.72 4.08 6.94
CA ASP A 174 -16.53 4.45 8.36
C ASP A 174 -15.20 3.94 8.95
N SER A 175 -14.23 3.62 8.08
CA SER A 175 -12.91 3.16 8.51
C SER A 175 -12.02 4.33 8.96
N SER A 176 -10.90 4.03 9.64
CA SER A 176 -9.93 5.08 9.99
C SER A 176 -9.31 5.79 8.77
N LEU A 177 -9.41 5.18 7.58
CA LEU A 177 -8.95 5.75 6.32
C LEU A 177 -9.97 6.67 5.65
N ALA A 178 -11.21 6.75 6.13
CA ALA A 178 -12.25 7.56 5.50
C ALA A 178 -11.76 9.00 5.23
N GLY A 179 -11.95 9.46 3.99
CA GLY A 179 -11.49 10.75 3.48
C GLY A 179 -10.01 10.82 3.09
N THR A 180 -9.23 9.75 3.30
CA THR A 180 -7.83 9.67 2.81
C THR A 180 -7.83 9.65 1.28
N VAL A 181 -6.89 10.36 0.68
CA VAL A 181 -6.78 10.47 -0.78
C VAL A 181 -5.52 9.75 -1.25
N PHE A 182 -5.69 8.75 -2.11
CA PHE A 182 -4.61 8.10 -2.84
C PHE A 182 -4.55 8.71 -4.23
N LYS A 183 -3.38 9.17 -4.66
CA LYS A 183 -3.18 9.87 -5.92
C LYS A 183 -2.05 9.25 -6.72
N VAL A 184 -2.27 9.08 -8.02
CA VAL A 184 -1.25 8.71 -9.00
C VAL A 184 -1.10 9.88 -9.97
N GLU A 185 0.14 10.25 -10.24
CA GLU A 185 0.52 11.34 -11.14
C GLU A 185 1.68 10.89 -12.03
N ILE A 186 1.76 11.45 -13.24
CA ILE A 186 2.99 11.39 -14.05
C ILE A 186 3.74 12.70 -13.84
N VAL A 187 5.03 12.60 -13.50
CA VAL A 187 5.90 13.74 -13.17
C VAL A 187 7.19 13.68 -13.97
N SER A 188 7.82 14.82 -14.23
CA SER A 188 9.14 14.84 -14.88
C SER A 188 10.19 14.20 -13.97
N GLU A 189 11.07 13.38 -14.54
CA GLU A 189 12.30 12.91 -13.88
C GLU A 189 13.10 14.12 -13.35
N LYS A 190 13.70 13.98 -12.17
CA LYS A 190 14.56 15.01 -11.55
C LYS A 190 16.03 14.73 -11.80
#